data_AF-A0A3M2CRQ5-F1
#
_entry.id   AF-A0A3M2CRQ5-F1
#
_cell.length_a   1.000
_cell.length_b   1.000
_cell.length_c   1.000
_cell.angle_alpha   90.00
_cell.angle_beta   90.00
_cell.angle_gamma   90.00
#
_symmetry.space_group_name_H-M   'P 1'
#
loop_
_entity.id
_entity.type
_entity.pdbx_description
1 polymer ?
#
loop_
_entity_poly.entity_id
_entity_poly.type
_entity_poly.pdbx_seq_one_letter_code
_entity_poly.pdbx_strand_id
1 'polypeptide(L)'
;MSTIYQPLPEHPDLDARDPGLLAAVARGEARLTPEQGLALLTGAPLHELGRYADARCRDIHGDTHRTYVIDRNINYTNICTAKCIFCAFKRTAKDHDAYTLEHEQLYEKIAELSAIGGTQILMQGGMNPDLPLDWYLTLLAGIKERFPHIHVHAFSPPEMIEFVNFFNPPGADLIEKTRWVLARLKDAGMDSLPGGGGEIFAPAVRSKIGLGKCTAEAWLQTMYAAHSLGMFTSATMMFGHIEGHADRIHHMSLIRQWQDRAIRDFGTGEVPADVAWDPSVKKQATGGHYTAFISWPFQPDNTALGRLREWPAEGDVEAHGPAFPGDVVAKLDGSGTKDLHPEFGRRLRYAGATEYLRTQATSRLFMDNIYSIGSSWVTMGPHVGQVGLYYGANDMGSVMMEENVVSSAGTTYCLDEAVLCRLIRDAGFVPAQRNNVYDILTVHDGPDAPDLRVKDWSEHRAQRLHIESEKRVAQVTIGASD
;
A
#
# COMPACT_ATOMS: atom_id res chain seq x y z
N MET A 1 -12.71 -20.19 -28.99
CA MET A 1 -13.80 -19.44 -28.32
C MET A 1 -13.14 -18.27 -27.64
N SER A 2 -13.44 -17.05 -28.08
CA SER A 2 -12.89 -15.81 -27.52
C SER A 2 -13.19 -15.74 -26.02
N THR A 3 -12.19 -15.90 -25.15
CA THR A 3 -12.39 -15.72 -23.71
C THR A 3 -12.30 -14.23 -23.39
N ILE A 4 -13.43 -13.54 -23.57
CA ILE A 4 -13.62 -12.21 -22.97
C ILE A 4 -13.47 -12.40 -21.46
N TYR A 5 -12.63 -11.58 -20.83
CA TYR A 5 -12.49 -11.58 -19.36
C TYR A 5 -13.86 -11.50 -18.68
N GLN A 6 -14.11 -12.43 -17.76
CA GLN A 6 -15.26 -12.44 -16.88
C GLN A 6 -14.77 -12.63 -15.45
N PRO A 7 -15.22 -11.80 -14.50
CA PRO A 7 -14.93 -12.04 -13.09
C PRO A 7 -15.41 -13.42 -12.65
N LEU A 8 -14.76 -13.98 -11.63
CA LEU A 8 -15.17 -15.25 -11.03
C LEU A 8 -16.63 -15.17 -10.54
N PRO A 9 -17.37 -16.29 -10.56
CA PRO A 9 -18.74 -16.31 -10.12
C PRO A 9 -18.86 -16.01 -8.62
N GLU A 10 -19.94 -15.32 -8.25
CA GLU A 10 -20.36 -15.12 -6.86
C GLU A 10 -21.48 -16.10 -6.50
N HIS A 11 -21.54 -16.47 -5.22
CA HIS A 11 -22.58 -17.36 -4.68
C HIS A 11 -23.25 -16.72 -3.45
N PRO A 12 -24.15 -15.72 -3.66
CA PRO A 12 -24.71 -14.92 -2.57
C PRO A 12 -25.58 -15.70 -1.59
N ASP A 13 -26.15 -16.84 -2.03
CA ASP A 13 -27.02 -17.67 -1.20
C ASP A 13 -26.25 -18.55 -0.20
N LEU A 14 -24.91 -18.63 -0.31
CA LEU A 14 -24.06 -19.40 0.61
C LEU A 14 -23.59 -18.53 1.78
N ASP A 15 -23.50 -19.14 2.97
CA ASP A 15 -22.87 -18.50 4.14
C ASP A 15 -21.39 -18.22 3.84
N ALA A 16 -20.88 -17.09 4.33
CA ALA A 16 -19.50 -16.69 4.11
C ALA A 16 -18.47 -17.72 4.63
N ARG A 17 -18.86 -18.52 5.64
CA ARG A 17 -18.04 -19.57 6.25
C ARG A 17 -18.37 -20.96 5.73
N ASP A 18 -19.18 -21.07 4.67
CA ASP A 18 -19.41 -22.35 4.02
C ASP A 18 -18.06 -22.94 3.55
N PRO A 19 -17.69 -24.17 3.99
CA PRO A 19 -16.40 -24.75 3.63
C PRO A 19 -16.25 -24.98 2.12
N GLY A 20 -17.35 -25.23 1.40
CA GLY A 20 -17.35 -25.40 -0.05
C GLY A 20 -17.04 -24.10 -0.77
N LEU A 21 -17.69 -23.00 -0.37
CA LEU A 21 -17.40 -21.66 -0.86
C LEU A 21 -15.96 -21.26 -0.58
N LEU A 22 -15.48 -21.39 0.66
CA LEU A 22 -14.11 -20.99 1.02
C LEU A 22 -13.05 -21.84 0.29
N ALA A 23 -13.32 -23.12 0.06
CA ALA A 23 -12.43 -23.97 -0.73
C ALA A 23 -12.43 -23.58 -2.22
N ALA A 24 -13.59 -23.21 -2.79
CA ALA A 24 -13.69 -22.70 -4.16
C ALA A 24 -12.97 -21.35 -4.31
N VAL A 25 -13.14 -20.43 -3.37
CA VAL A 25 -12.40 -19.15 -3.31
C VAL A 25 -10.90 -19.41 -3.22
N ALA A 26 -10.46 -20.35 -2.39
CA ALA A 26 -9.05 -20.69 -2.23
C ALA A 26 -8.40 -21.24 -3.52
N ARG A 27 -9.17 -21.93 -4.37
CA ARG A 27 -8.73 -22.43 -5.69
C ARG A 27 -8.95 -21.44 -6.84
N GLY A 28 -9.44 -20.22 -6.55
CA GLY A 28 -9.77 -19.24 -7.59
C GLY A 28 -10.95 -19.63 -8.49
N GLU A 29 -11.88 -20.44 -7.99
CA GLU A 29 -13.06 -20.90 -8.72
C GLU A 29 -14.31 -20.03 -8.45
N ALA A 30 -14.28 -19.24 -7.38
CA ALA A 30 -15.35 -18.34 -6.96
C ALA A 30 -14.76 -17.07 -6.33
N ARG A 31 -15.55 -16.00 -6.26
CA ARG A 31 -15.21 -14.80 -5.47
C ARG A 31 -16.29 -14.48 -4.45
N LEU A 32 -15.88 -13.82 -3.38
CA LEU A 32 -16.77 -13.42 -2.28
C LEU A 32 -17.61 -12.19 -2.66
N THR A 33 -18.86 -12.14 -2.20
CA THR A 33 -19.64 -10.89 -2.20
C THR A 33 -19.15 -9.93 -1.11
N PRO A 34 -19.43 -8.61 -1.19
CA PRO A 34 -19.14 -7.66 -0.12
C PRO A 34 -19.68 -8.08 1.25
N GLU A 35 -20.89 -8.64 1.30
CA GLU A 35 -21.52 -9.13 2.53
C GLU A 35 -20.75 -10.30 3.13
N GLN A 36 -20.31 -11.25 2.29
CA GLN A 36 -19.49 -12.37 2.72
C GLN A 36 -18.11 -11.90 3.21
N GLY A 37 -17.48 -10.96 2.51
CA GLY A 37 -16.22 -10.34 2.93
C GLY A 37 -16.32 -9.68 4.30
N LEU A 38 -17.41 -8.96 4.58
CA LEU A 38 -17.67 -8.34 5.87
C LEU A 38 -17.91 -9.39 6.97
N ALA A 39 -18.68 -10.43 6.68
CA ALA A 39 -18.94 -11.52 7.62
C ALA A 39 -17.64 -12.26 8.01
N LEU A 40 -16.74 -12.48 7.05
CA LEU A 40 -15.40 -13.02 7.33
C LEU A 40 -14.54 -12.07 8.17
N LEU A 41 -14.49 -10.79 7.79
CA LEU A 41 -13.73 -9.74 8.49
C LEU A 41 -14.23 -9.50 9.92
N THR A 42 -15.45 -9.88 10.28
CA THR A 42 -16.00 -9.58 11.62
C THR A 42 -16.25 -10.85 12.45
N GLY A 43 -16.49 -11.99 11.81
CA GLY A 43 -16.99 -13.19 12.49
C GLY A 43 -16.19 -14.47 12.32
N ALA A 44 -15.25 -14.56 11.38
CA ALA A 44 -14.52 -15.82 11.15
C ALA A 44 -13.43 -16.08 12.22
N PRO A 45 -13.18 -17.33 12.65
CA PRO A 45 -12.02 -17.65 13.47
C PRO A 45 -10.71 -17.29 12.76
N LEU A 46 -9.77 -16.64 13.46
CA LEU A 46 -8.53 -16.15 12.85
C LEU A 46 -7.73 -17.27 12.17
N HIS A 47 -7.64 -18.44 12.80
CA HIS A 47 -6.89 -19.58 12.27
C HIS A 47 -7.54 -20.19 11.01
N GLU A 48 -8.86 -20.10 10.85
CA GLU A 48 -9.54 -20.53 9.63
C GLU A 48 -9.29 -19.55 8.50
N LEU A 49 -9.36 -18.23 8.78
CA LEU A 49 -9.00 -17.20 7.80
C LEU A 49 -7.58 -17.37 7.29
N GLY A 50 -6.61 -17.55 8.21
CA GLY A 50 -5.22 -17.80 7.84
C GLY A 50 -5.08 -19.03 6.93
N ARG A 51 -5.71 -20.15 7.29
CA ARG A 51 -5.68 -21.39 6.50
C ARG A 51 -6.15 -21.19 5.05
N TYR A 52 -7.32 -20.58 4.85
CA TYR A 52 -7.85 -20.38 3.50
C TYR A 52 -7.08 -19.30 2.73
N ALA A 53 -6.62 -18.24 3.41
CA ALA A 53 -5.82 -17.20 2.77
C ALA A 53 -4.44 -17.71 2.34
N ASP A 54 -3.77 -18.52 3.16
CA ASP A 54 -2.52 -19.20 2.79
C ASP A 54 -2.75 -20.18 1.64
N ALA A 55 -3.84 -20.96 1.67
CA ALA A 55 -4.19 -21.84 0.56
C ALA A 55 -4.36 -21.05 -0.75
N ARG A 56 -5.07 -19.91 -0.74
CA ARG A 56 -5.19 -19.05 -1.93
C ARG A 56 -3.84 -18.47 -2.36
N CYS A 57 -3.00 -18.07 -1.41
CA CYS A 57 -1.65 -17.58 -1.71
C CYS A 57 -0.80 -18.67 -2.40
N ARG A 58 -0.85 -19.91 -1.92
CA ARG A 58 -0.15 -21.06 -2.50
C ARG A 58 -0.71 -21.46 -3.87
N ASP A 59 -2.02 -21.36 -4.06
CA ASP A 59 -2.66 -21.61 -5.36
C ASP A 59 -2.14 -20.64 -6.43
N ILE A 60 -1.94 -19.37 -6.09
CA ILE A 60 -1.41 -18.35 -7.01
C ILE A 60 0.11 -18.43 -7.17
N HIS A 61 0.85 -18.49 -6.06
CA HIS A 61 2.31 -18.25 -6.04
C HIS A 61 3.13 -19.52 -5.81
N GLY A 62 2.49 -20.66 -5.64
CA GLY A 62 3.12 -21.92 -5.27
C GLY A 62 3.56 -22.01 -3.80
N ASP A 63 4.07 -23.18 -3.46
CA ASP A 63 4.42 -23.55 -2.07
C ASP A 63 5.81 -23.11 -1.63
N THR A 64 6.68 -22.74 -2.58
CA THR A 64 8.12 -22.67 -2.32
C THR A 64 8.59 -21.28 -1.95
N HIS A 65 8.24 -20.27 -2.74
CA HIS A 65 8.88 -18.95 -2.67
C HIS A 65 8.01 -17.92 -1.95
N ARG A 66 8.66 -17.01 -1.22
CA ARG A 66 8.10 -15.73 -0.79
C ARG A 66 9.08 -14.63 -1.11
N THR A 67 8.55 -13.50 -1.57
CA THR A 67 9.37 -12.50 -2.24
C THR A 67 9.65 -11.29 -1.36
N TYR A 68 10.68 -10.54 -1.73
CA TYR A 68 10.98 -9.19 -1.27
C TYR A 68 11.61 -8.40 -2.42
N VAL A 69 11.69 -7.08 -2.28
CA VAL A 69 12.38 -6.21 -3.24
C VAL A 69 13.41 -5.35 -2.52
N ILE A 70 14.54 -5.10 -3.17
CA ILE A 70 15.51 -4.10 -2.71
C ILE A 70 15.15 -2.78 -3.39
N ASP A 71 14.46 -1.91 -2.65
CA ASP A 71 14.09 -0.58 -3.10
C ASP A 71 14.45 0.52 -2.09
N ARG A 72 14.26 1.76 -2.51
CA ARG A 72 14.41 2.93 -1.65
C ARG A 72 13.17 3.81 -1.72
N ASN A 73 12.60 4.10 -0.56
CA ASN A 73 11.59 5.13 -0.39
C ASN A 73 12.27 6.50 -0.39
N ILE A 74 12.00 7.31 -1.41
CA ILE A 74 12.54 8.65 -1.57
C ILE A 74 11.41 9.66 -1.45
N ASN A 75 11.53 10.57 -0.47
CA ASN A 75 10.62 11.71 -0.38
C ASN A 75 11.33 12.97 -0.89
N TYR A 76 11.02 13.39 -2.11
CA TYR A 76 11.71 14.52 -2.75
C TYR A 76 11.31 15.88 -2.15
N THR A 77 10.17 15.96 -1.46
CA THR A 77 9.73 17.12 -0.69
C THR A 77 8.77 16.69 0.40
N ASN A 78 8.75 17.41 1.53
CA ASN A 78 7.71 17.28 2.54
C ASN A 78 6.68 18.44 2.50
N ILE A 79 6.85 19.42 1.61
CA ILE A 79 5.95 20.55 1.43
C ILE A 79 4.66 20.08 0.76
N CYS A 80 3.51 20.28 1.41
CA CYS A 80 2.25 19.71 0.95
C CYS A 80 1.07 20.66 1.14
N THR A 81 0.22 20.79 0.12
CA THR A 81 -1.03 21.56 0.17
C THR A 81 -2.14 20.88 0.97
N ALA A 82 -2.12 19.55 1.09
CA ALA A 82 -3.15 18.81 1.82
C ALA A 82 -3.02 18.95 3.33
N LYS A 83 -4.17 18.90 4.01
CA LYS A 83 -4.29 19.05 5.46
C LYS A 83 -4.67 17.75 6.15
N CYS A 84 -4.14 16.62 5.67
CA CYS A 84 -4.38 15.29 6.23
C CYS A 84 -4.06 15.23 7.73
N ILE A 85 -5.02 14.85 8.58
CA ILE A 85 -4.80 14.85 10.04
C ILE A 85 -4.06 13.60 10.54
N PHE A 86 -3.92 12.60 9.69
CA PHE A 86 -3.16 11.36 9.94
C PHE A 86 -1.69 11.43 9.48
N CYS A 87 -1.28 12.49 8.77
CA CYS A 87 0.07 12.59 8.21
C CYS A 87 0.96 13.44 9.11
N ALA A 88 1.98 12.81 9.70
CA ALA A 88 3.03 13.48 10.48
C ALA A 88 4.16 14.05 9.61
N PHE A 89 4.23 13.66 8.33
CA PHE A 89 5.29 14.05 7.39
C PHE A 89 5.05 15.43 6.74
N LYS A 90 3.78 15.81 6.50
CA LYS A 90 3.46 17.05 5.77
C LYS A 90 4.01 18.30 6.46
N ARG A 91 4.47 19.25 5.67
CA ARG A 91 4.85 20.60 6.10
C ARG A 91 4.24 21.66 5.20
N THR A 92 4.03 22.84 5.74
CA THR A 92 3.88 24.06 4.96
C THR A 92 5.27 24.59 4.59
N ALA A 93 5.38 25.37 3.51
CA ALA A 93 6.66 25.97 3.10
C ALA A 93 7.29 26.91 4.16
N LYS A 94 6.54 27.26 5.21
CA LYS A 94 7.00 28.11 6.33
C LYS A 94 7.48 27.32 7.53
N ASP A 95 7.25 26.01 7.56
CA ASP A 95 7.69 25.18 8.68
C ASP A 95 9.22 25.05 8.62
N HIS A 96 9.86 25.11 9.79
CA HIS A 96 11.33 25.15 9.89
C HIS A 96 12.06 23.90 9.33
N ASP A 97 11.37 22.77 9.27
CA ASP A 97 11.86 21.49 8.76
C ASP A 97 11.26 21.16 7.37
N ALA A 98 10.71 22.17 6.67
CA ALA A 98 10.28 22.04 5.28
C ALA A 98 11.48 21.93 4.33
N TYR A 99 11.40 21.04 3.34
CA TYR A 99 12.45 20.86 2.34
C TYR A 99 11.91 20.45 0.96
N THR A 100 12.72 20.73 -0.06
CA THR A 100 12.66 20.08 -1.38
C THR A 100 14.10 19.73 -1.76
N LEU A 101 14.35 18.47 -2.11
CA LEU A 101 15.68 18.01 -2.47
C LEU A 101 16.03 18.45 -3.90
N GLU A 102 17.30 18.81 -4.09
CA GLU A 102 17.83 19.06 -5.43
C GLU A 102 18.01 17.75 -6.21
N HIS A 103 17.96 17.82 -7.55
CA HIS A 103 18.12 16.63 -8.41
C HIS A 103 19.39 15.83 -8.10
N GLU A 104 20.52 16.49 -7.87
CA GLU A 104 21.79 15.81 -7.58
C GLU A 104 21.75 15.03 -6.25
N GLN A 105 21.05 15.54 -5.23
CA GLN A 105 20.84 14.79 -3.98
C GLN A 105 19.96 13.55 -4.21
N LEU A 106 18.96 13.66 -5.09
CA LEU A 106 18.12 12.54 -5.48
C LEU A 106 18.94 11.49 -6.27
N TYR A 107 19.82 11.91 -7.17
CA TYR A 107 20.69 11.00 -7.91
C TYR A 107 21.71 10.29 -7.01
N GLU A 108 22.28 10.98 -6.03
CA GLU A 108 23.20 10.39 -5.05
C GLU A 108 22.51 9.26 -4.26
N LYS A 109 21.28 9.50 -3.80
CA LYS A 109 20.46 8.47 -3.14
C LYS A 109 20.21 7.24 -4.01
N ILE A 110 19.99 7.44 -5.31
CA ILE A 110 19.78 6.35 -6.26
C ILE A 110 21.10 5.60 -6.53
N ALA A 111 22.23 6.31 -6.55
CA ALA A 111 23.55 5.70 -6.66
C ALA A 111 23.84 4.78 -5.47
N GLU A 112 23.54 5.21 -4.24
CA GLU A 112 23.68 4.39 -3.03
C GLU A 112 22.83 3.11 -3.09
N LEU A 113 21.56 3.23 -3.53
CA LEU A 113 20.68 2.09 -3.75
C LEU A 113 21.27 1.13 -4.79
N SER A 114 21.71 1.67 -5.93
CA SER A 114 22.29 0.88 -7.01
C SER A 114 23.57 0.15 -6.56
N ALA A 115 24.36 0.75 -5.68
CA ALA A 115 25.60 0.15 -5.17
C ALA A 115 25.37 -1.11 -4.33
N ILE A 116 24.18 -1.26 -3.73
CA ILE A 116 23.80 -2.47 -2.97
C ILE A 116 22.95 -3.45 -3.78
N GLY A 117 22.83 -3.25 -5.10
CA GLY A 117 22.05 -4.11 -5.99
C GLY A 117 20.54 -3.82 -5.98
N GLY A 118 20.14 -2.65 -5.50
CA GLY A 118 18.75 -2.20 -5.58
C GLY A 118 18.28 -1.97 -7.01
N THR A 119 17.01 -2.28 -7.27
CA THR A 119 16.44 -2.31 -8.63
C THR A 119 15.25 -1.38 -8.80
N GLN A 120 14.80 -0.73 -7.74
CA GLN A 120 13.57 0.07 -7.75
C GLN A 120 13.69 1.26 -6.79
N ILE A 121 13.07 2.38 -7.16
CA ILE A 121 12.74 3.44 -6.20
C ILE A 121 11.23 3.58 -6.06
N LEU A 122 10.78 3.82 -4.83
CA LEU A 122 9.46 4.35 -4.53
C LEU A 122 9.61 5.84 -4.21
N MET A 123 9.26 6.73 -5.14
CA MET A 123 9.48 8.17 -4.98
C MET A 123 8.15 8.92 -4.80
N GLN A 124 7.88 9.48 -3.63
CA GLN A 124 6.60 10.17 -3.34
C GLN A 124 6.84 11.41 -2.50
N GLY A 125 6.18 12.52 -2.80
CA GLY A 125 6.40 13.78 -2.11
C GLY A 125 5.14 14.38 -1.50
N GLY A 126 5.34 15.51 -0.83
CA GLY A 126 4.27 16.47 -0.63
C GLY A 126 3.85 17.10 -1.96
N MET A 127 2.59 17.55 -2.03
CA MET A 127 2.04 18.21 -3.22
C MET A 127 2.48 19.68 -3.21
N ASN A 128 3.71 19.93 -3.68
CA ASN A 128 4.36 21.24 -3.68
C ASN A 128 3.99 22.05 -4.95
N PRO A 129 3.28 23.19 -4.84
CA PRO A 129 2.83 23.98 -5.99
C PRO A 129 3.96 24.78 -6.67
N ASP A 130 5.12 24.92 -6.02
CA ASP A 130 6.25 25.71 -6.55
C ASP A 130 7.09 24.93 -7.57
N LEU A 131 6.82 23.63 -7.75
CA LEU A 131 7.54 22.78 -8.69
C LEU A 131 6.82 22.71 -10.05
N PRO A 132 7.42 23.25 -11.14
CA PRO A 132 6.84 23.17 -12.48
C PRO A 132 6.97 21.74 -13.06
N LEU A 133 6.14 21.41 -14.05
CA LEU A 133 6.17 20.09 -14.71
C LEU A 133 7.59 19.71 -15.22
N ASP A 134 8.31 20.66 -15.80
CA ASP A 134 9.66 20.43 -16.34
C ASP A 134 10.69 20.00 -15.27
N TRP A 135 10.49 20.37 -14.01
CA TRP A 135 11.32 19.88 -12.90
C TRP A 135 11.21 18.36 -12.79
N TYR A 136 9.98 17.83 -12.76
CA TYR A 136 9.71 16.39 -12.71
C TYR A 136 10.21 15.64 -13.95
N LEU A 137 10.01 16.21 -15.14
CA LEU A 137 10.47 15.58 -16.39
C LEU A 137 12.00 15.51 -16.44
N THR A 138 12.68 16.57 -16.01
CA THR A 138 14.15 16.63 -15.94
C THR A 138 14.69 15.62 -14.93
N LEU A 139 14.06 15.52 -13.75
CA LEU A 139 14.41 14.53 -12.74
C LEU A 139 14.32 13.10 -13.30
N LEU A 140 13.17 12.72 -13.87
CA LEU A 140 12.93 11.38 -14.39
C LEU A 140 13.91 11.01 -15.52
N ALA A 141 14.14 11.93 -16.46
CA ALA A 141 15.07 11.71 -17.55
C ALA A 141 16.51 11.54 -17.05
N GLY A 142 16.92 12.36 -16.08
CA GLY A 142 18.24 12.26 -15.46
C GLY A 142 18.44 10.95 -14.67
N ILE A 143 17.39 10.43 -14.02
CA ILE A 143 17.41 9.10 -13.39
C ILE A 143 17.66 8.02 -14.45
N LYS A 144 16.91 8.03 -15.56
CA LYS A 144 17.05 7.00 -16.60
C LYS A 144 18.37 7.08 -17.37
N GLU A 145 18.92 8.28 -17.54
CA GLU A 145 20.26 8.46 -18.11
C GLU A 145 21.36 7.82 -17.25
N ARG A 146 21.30 8.04 -15.92
CA ARG A 146 22.33 7.59 -14.98
C ARG A 146 22.15 6.14 -14.52
N PHE A 147 20.90 5.72 -14.35
CA PHE A 147 20.52 4.45 -13.75
C PHE A 147 19.43 3.74 -14.58
N PRO A 148 19.72 3.35 -15.83
CA PRO A 148 18.72 2.79 -16.76
C PRO A 148 18.07 1.49 -16.25
N HIS A 149 18.73 0.77 -15.34
CA HIS A 149 18.23 -0.45 -14.71
C HIS A 149 17.28 -0.19 -13.53
N ILE A 150 17.19 1.03 -13.01
CA ILE A 150 16.29 1.36 -11.89
C ILE A 150 14.87 1.52 -12.40
N HIS A 151 13.97 0.75 -11.80
CA HIS A 151 12.52 0.90 -11.97
C HIS A 151 12.02 2.10 -11.15
N VAL A 152 11.40 3.07 -11.81
CA VAL A 152 10.89 4.30 -11.21
C VAL A 152 9.40 4.15 -10.90
N HIS A 153 9.10 3.77 -9.66
CA HIS A 153 7.75 3.71 -9.10
C HIS A 153 7.46 5.02 -8.38
N ALA A 154 6.83 6.00 -9.04
CA ALA A 154 6.85 7.39 -8.54
C ALA A 154 5.48 8.08 -8.48
N PHE A 155 5.41 9.07 -7.59
CA PHE A 155 4.29 9.94 -7.25
C PHE A 155 3.13 9.18 -6.60
N SER A 156 1.89 9.65 -6.78
CA SER A 156 0.69 9.01 -6.24
C SER A 156 -0.53 9.63 -6.92
N PRO A 157 -1.72 9.01 -6.85
CA PRO A 157 -2.92 9.64 -7.37
C PRO A 157 -3.22 11.02 -6.78
N PRO A 158 -3.07 11.30 -5.47
CA PRO A 158 -3.16 12.68 -4.96
C PRO A 158 -2.24 13.66 -5.71
N GLU A 159 -0.96 13.32 -5.92
CA GLU A 159 -0.02 14.16 -6.66
C GLU A 159 -0.46 14.36 -8.11
N MET A 160 -0.96 13.32 -8.79
CA MET A 160 -1.46 13.44 -10.17
C MET A 160 -2.67 14.38 -10.28
N ILE A 161 -3.58 14.33 -9.31
CA ILE A 161 -4.73 15.25 -9.26
C ILE A 161 -4.25 16.69 -9.05
N GLU A 162 -3.24 16.90 -8.20
CA GLU A 162 -2.65 18.22 -8.04
C GLU A 162 -1.87 18.67 -9.28
N PHE A 163 -1.19 17.77 -10.00
CA PHE A 163 -0.57 18.10 -11.28
C PHE A 163 -1.61 18.52 -12.32
N VAL A 164 -2.77 17.88 -12.36
CA VAL A 164 -3.89 18.35 -13.19
C VAL A 164 -4.35 19.75 -12.78
N ASN A 165 -4.43 20.03 -11.48
CA ASN A 165 -4.82 21.36 -10.98
C ASN A 165 -3.76 22.44 -11.27
N PHE A 166 -2.48 22.14 -11.03
CA PHE A 166 -1.37 23.07 -11.16
C PHE A 166 -1.02 23.36 -12.62
N PHE A 167 -0.98 22.33 -13.46
CA PHE A 167 -0.53 22.44 -14.85
C PHE A 167 -1.67 22.64 -15.84
N ASN A 168 -2.93 22.45 -15.40
CA ASN A 168 -4.14 22.63 -16.19
C ASN A 168 -4.02 22.02 -17.62
N PRO A 169 -3.76 20.70 -17.73
CA PRO A 169 -3.55 20.06 -19.02
C PRO A 169 -4.85 20.01 -19.84
N PRO A 170 -4.74 19.84 -21.18
CA PRO A 170 -5.91 19.65 -22.03
C PRO A 170 -6.60 18.31 -21.73
N GLY A 171 -7.90 18.23 -21.99
CA GLY A 171 -8.73 17.04 -21.83
C GLY A 171 -10.18 17.39 -21.48
N ALA A 172 -11.12 16.58 -21.96
CA ALA A 172 -12.56 16.79 -21.74
C ALA A 172 -12.99 16.43 -20.31
N ASP A 173 -12.31 15.46 -19.70
CA ASP A 173 -12.58 14.99 -18.35
C ASP A 173 -11.30 14.75 -17.54
N LEU A 174 -11.45 14.28 -16.30
CA LEU A 174 -10.32 14.03 -15.42
C LEU A 174 -9.41 12.90 -15.91
N ILE A 175 -9.97 11.86 -16.56
CA ILE A 175 -9.18 10.73 -17.05
C ILE A 175 -8.27 11.20 -18.19
N GLU A 176 -8.79 11.97 -19.14
CA GLU A 176 -7.99 12.50 -20.25
C GLU A 176 -6.89 13.46 -19.77
N LYS A 177 -7.23 14.36 -18.84
CA LYS A 177 -6.27 15.29 -18.23
C LYS A 177 -5.16 14.56 -17.48
N THR A 178 -5.53 13.58 -16.66
CA THR A 178 -4.56 12.76 -15.91
C THR A 178 -3.71 11.91 -16.83
N ARG A 179 -4.30 11.30 -17.88
CA ARG A 179 -3.57 10.55 -18.91
C ARG A 179 -2.54 11.43 -19.61
N TRP A 180 -2.87 12.69 -19.89
CA TRP A 180 -1.93 13.64 -20.50
C TRP A 180 -0.67 13.82 -19.64
N VAL A 181 -0.85 14.04 -18.33
CA VAL A 181 0.27 14.19 -17.37
C VAL A 181 1.08 12.90 -17.29
N LEU A 182 0.41 11.77 -17.07
CA LEU A 182 1.03 10.45 -16.94
C LEU A 182 1.83 10.07 -18.20
N ALA A 183 1.32 10.37 -19.39
CA ALA A 183 2.04 10.09 -20.63
C ALA A 183 3.40 10.81 -20.66
N ARG A 184 3.47 12.06 -20.17
CA ARG A 184 4.73 12.82 -20.20
C ARG A 184 5.71 12.34 -19.13
N LEU A 185 5.21 12.03 -17.94
CA LEU A 185 6.04 11.41 -16.90
C LEU A 185 6.57 10.05 -17.36
N LYS A 186 5.73 9.24 -18.01
CA LYS A 186 6.12 7.95 -18.59
C LYS A 186 7.18 8.12 -19.68
N ASP A 187 6.98 9.04 -20.62
CA ASP A 187 7.95 9.33 -21.69
C ASP A 187 9.29 9.83 -21.13
N ALA A 188 9.26 10.55 -20.01
CA ALA A 188 10.46 11.02 -19.31
C ALA A 188 11.18 9.93 -18.50
N GLY A 189 10.53 8.81 -18.19
CA GLY A 189 11.17 7.69 -17.49
C GLY A 189 10.41 7.10 -16.30
N MET A 190 9.17 7.51 -16.02
CA MET A 190 8.35 6.86 -14.99
C MET A 190 7.83 5.50 -15.48
N ASP A 191 8.05 4.43 -14.71
CA ASP A 191 7.69 3.08 -15.15
C ASP A 191 6.33 2.59 -14.61
N SER A 192 6.00 2.94 -13.36
CA SER A 192 4.73 2.56 -12.72
C SER A 192 4.27 3.60 -11.69
N LEU A 193 2.99 3.54 -11.31
CA LEU A 193 2.37 4.48 -10.36
C LEU A 193 2.01 3.76 -9.04
N PRO A 194 2.54 4.17 -7.88
CA PRO A 194 2.20 3.55 -6.59
C PRO A 194 0.81 3.96 -6.09
N GLY A 195 0.26 3.09 -5.24
CA GLY A 195 -1.07 3.20 -4.63
C GLY A 195 -1.24 4.25 -3.54
N GLY A 196 -0.24 5.10 -3.29
CA GLY A 196 -0.25 6.06 -2.20
C GLY A 196 -1.53 6.89 -2.14
N GLY A 197 -2.04 7.14 -0.94
CA GLY A 197 -3.21 7.98 -0.73
C GLY A 197 -4.58 7.33 -0.95
N GLY A 198 -4.62 6.01 -1.03
CA GLY A 198 -5.87 5.24 -0.96
C GLY A 198 -6.61 5.45 0.37
N GLU A 199 -5.91 5.34 1.51
CA GLU A 199 -6.46 5.44 2.87
C GLU A 199 -7.76 4.65 3.03
N ILE A 200 -8.88 5.31 3.31
CA ILE A 200 -10.23 4.78 3.20
C ILE A 200 -11.02 5.63 2.19
N PHE A 201 -11.80 4.96 1.35
CA PHE A 201 -12.56 5.61 0.27
C PHE A 201 -13.90 6.16 0.70
N ALA A 202 -14.53 5.56 1.72
CA ALA A 202 -15.83 6.00 2.23
C ALA A 202 -15.85 7.52 2.48
N PRO A 203 -16.77 8.28 1.84
CA PRO A 203 -16.78 9.74 1.93
C PRO A 203 -16.85 10.30 3.35
N ALA A 204 -17.58 9.65 4.26
CA ALA A 204 -17.65 10.04 5.67
C ALA A 204 -16.28 10.02 6.35
N VAL A 205 -15.47 8.99 6.10
CA VAL A 205 -14.11 8.88 6.64
C VAL A 205 -13.18 9.87 5.94
N ARG A 206 -13.17 9.87 4.60
CA ARG A 206 -12.22 10.64 3.79
C ARG A 206 -12.33 12.15 4.03
N SER A 207 -13.55 12.66 4.15
CA SER A 207 -13.83 14.08 4.45
C SER A 207 -13.38 14.52 5.86
N LYS A 208 -13.21 13.57 6.79
CA LYS A 208 -12.69 13.83 8.14
C LYS A 208 -11.16 13.79 8.18
N ILE A 209 -10.56 12.83 7.51
CA ILE A 209 -9.13 12.54 7.68
C ILE A 209 -8.23 13.25 6.67
N GLY A 210 -8.73 13.53 5.46
CA GLY A 210 -7.92 13.90 4.28
C GLY A 210 -8.36 15.18 3.58
N LEU A 211 -8.58 16.27 4.32
CA LEU A 211 -8.95 17.57 3.71
C LEU A 211 -7.90 18.04 2.70
N GLY A 212 -8.33 18.37 1.48
CA GLY A 212 -7.46 18.76 0.37
C GLY A 212 -6.78 17.60 -0.35
N LYS A 213 -7.08 16.34 0.00
CA LYS A 213 -6.67 15.15 -0.75
C LYS A 213 -7.74 14.80 -1.80
N CYS A 214 -7.34 14.13 -2.89
CA CYS A 214 -8.27 13.68 -3.93
C CYS A 214 -9.38 12.77 -3.39
N THR A 215 -10.54 12.72 -4.06
CA THR A 215 -11.64 11.80 -3.71
C THR A 215 -11.32 10.35 -4.09
N ALA A 216 -12.14 9.38 -3.66
CA ALA A 216 -12.00 7.99 -4.08
C ALA A 216 -12.13 7.83 -5.61
N GLU A 217 -13.16 8.45 -6.20
CA GLU A 217 -13.37 8.43 -7.65
C GLU A 217 -12.17 9.02 -8.41
N ALA A 218 -11.64 10.17 -7.97
CA ALA A 218 -10.47 10.78 -8.61
C ALA A 218 -9.21 9.89 -8.48
N TRP A 219 -9.04 9.20 -7.34
CA TRP A 219 -7.97 8.24 -7.14
C TRP A 219 -8.09 7.06 -8.12
N LEU A 220 -9.30 6.48 -8.25
CA LEU A 220 -9.57 5.34 -9.13
C LEU A 220 -9.46 5.71 -10.62
N GLN A 221 -9.97 6.89 -11.01
CA GLN A 221 -9.82 7.43 -12.36
C GLN A 221 -8.36 7.65 -12.74
N THR A 222 -7.53 8.09 -11.79
CA THR A 222 -6.09 8.25 -12.01
C THR A 222 -5.42 6.91 -12.30
N MET A 223 -5.73 5.88 -11.49
CA MET A 223 -5.18 4.55 -11.70
C MET A 223 -5.61 3.96 -13.05
N TYR A 224 -6.89 4.10 -13.40
CA TYR A 224 -7.40 3.69 -14.70
C TYR A 224 -6.76 4.44 -15.88
N ALA A 225 -6.47 5.74 -15.72
CA ALA A 225 -5.71 6.49 -16.71
C ALA A 225 -4.28 5.92 -16.88
N ALA A 226 -3.61 5.54 -15.80
CA ALA A 226 -2.30 4.88 -15.85
C ALA A 226 -2.39 3.50 -16.53
N HIS A 227 -3.40 2.71 -16.18
CA HIS A 227 -3.66 1.39 -16.79
C HIS A 227 -3.88 1.49 -18.30
N SER A 228 -4.58 2.54 -18.77
CA SER A 228 -4.79 2.80 -20.20
C SER A 228 -3.50 3.10 -20.98
N LEU A 229 -2.41 3.43 -20.28
CA LEU A 229 -1.08 3.65 -20.84
C LEU A 229 -0.19 2.40 -20.73
N GLY A 230 -0.75 1.25 -20.32
CA GLY A 230 -0.01 0.00 -20.10
C GLY A 230 0.86 0.02 -18.84
N MET A 231 0.62 0.95 -17.92
CA MET A 231 1.37 1.04 -16.66
C MET A 231 0.78 0.07 -15.65
N PHE A 232 1.65 -0.57 -14.89
CA PHE A 232 1.27 -1.28 -13.69
C PHE A 232 1.13 -0.30 -12.52
N THR A 233 0.29 -0.64 -11.56
CA THR A 233 0.11 0.17 -10.35
C THR A 233 -0.03 -0.70 -9.12
N SER A 234 0.05 -0.10 -7.93
CA SER A 234 -0.33 -0.74 -6.68
C SER A 234 -1.54 -0.05 -6.07
N ALA A 235 -2.20 -0.68 -5.11
CA ALA A 235 -3.28 -0.10 -4.34
C ALA A 235 -2.99 -0.25 -2.84
N THR A 236 -3.47 0.70 -2.04
CA THR A 236 -3.16 0.73 -0.60
C THR A 236 -4.33 1.12 0.27
N MET A 237 -4.39 0.55 1.48
CA MET A 237 -5.41 0.85 2.48
C MET A 237 -4.79 1.03 3.86
N MET A 238 -4.75 2.27 4.35
CA MET A 238 -4.47 2.55 5.76
C MET A 238 -5.75 2.38 6.56
N PHE A 239 -5.70 1.59 7.64
CA PHE A 239 -6.89 1.27 8.45
C PHE A 239 -6.58 1.24 9.95
N GLY A 240 -7.58 0.99 10.80
CA GLY A 240 -7.41 0.96 12.25
C GLY A 240 -7.45 2.35 12.86
N HIS A 241 -8.41 3.17 12.42
CA HIS A 241 -8.64 4.51 12.92
C HIS A 241 -10.13 4.80 13.20
N ILE A 242 -10.76 5.71 12.46
CA ILE A 242 -12.16 6.13 12.66
C ILE A 242 -13.18 5.32 11.84
N GLU A 243 -12.71 4.48 10.93
CA GLU A 243 -13.52 3.75 9.94
C GLU A 243 -14.18 2.50 10.53
N GLY A 244 -15.32 2.11 9.99
CA GLY A 244 -15.92 0.81 10.31
C GLY A 244 -15.39 -0.30 9.41
N HIS A 245 -15.64 -1.55 9.78
CA HIS A 245 -15.22 -2.71 8.97
C HIS A 245 -15.85 -2.71 7.57
N ALA A 246 -17.10 -2.27 7.43
CA ALA A 246 -17.76 -2.16 6.12
C ALA A 246 -17.07 -1.13 5.19
N ASP A 247 -16.42 -0.10 5.72
CA ASP A 247 -15.67 0.87 4.91
C ASP A 247 -14.41 0.23 4.30
N ARG A 248 -13.80 -0.74 4.99
CA ARG A 248 -12.64 -1.50 4.48
C ARG A 248 -13.04 -2.42 3.34
N ILE A 249 -14.17 -3.12 3.48
CA ILE A 249 -14.72 -3.95 2.39
C ILE A 249 -15.14 -3.07 1.21
N HIS A 250 -15.79 -1.93 1.47
CA HIS A 250 -16.14 -0.97 0.42
C HIS A 250 -14.90 -0.50 -0.35
N HIS A 251 -13.83 -0.13 0.35
CA HIS A 251 -12.56 0.26 -0.26
C HIS A 251 -11.98 -0.83 -1.17
N MET A 252 -11.89 -2.06 -0.66
CA MET A 252 -11.43 -3.23 -1.43
C MET A 252 -12.33 -3.51 -2.63
N SER A 253 -13.66 -3.44 -2.45
CA SER A 253 -14.65 -3.68 -3.51
C SER A 253 -14.49 -2.69 -4.67
N LEU A 254 -14.25 -1.40 -4.39
CA LEU A 254 -14.00 -0.41 -5.44
C LEU A 254 -12.71 -0.72 -6.21
N ILE A 255 -11.61 -1.06 -5.53
CA ILE A 255 -10.37 -1.46 -6.23
C ILE A 255 -10.61 -2.67 -7.11
N ARG A 256 -11.28 -3.70 -6.57
CA ARG A 256 -11.60 -4.96 -7.26
C ARG A 256 -12.42 -4.72 -8.52
N GLN A 257 -13.45 -3.88 -8.45
CA GLN A 257 -14.30 -3.55 -9.59
C GLN A 257 -13.57 -2.73 -10.66
N TRP A 258 -12.71 -1.79 -10.26
CA TRP A 258 -11.92 -1.01 -11.20
C TRP A 258 -10.81 -1.82 -11.86
N GLN A 259 -10.25 -2.81 -11.16
CA GLN A 259 -9.37 -3.82 -11.73
C GLN A 259 -10.10 -4.67 -12.78
N ASP A 260 -11.30 -5.20 -12.46
CA ASP A 260 -12.13 -5.93 -13.43
C ASP A 260 -12.37 -5.11 -14.70
N ARG A 261 -12.64 -3.80 -14.52
CA ARG A 261 -12.82 -2.86 -15.62
C ARG A 261 -11.53 -2.67 -16.43
N ALA A 262 -10.41 -2.38 -15.78
CA ALA A 262 -9.13 -2.15 -16.47
C ALA A 262 -8.69 -3.37 -17.29
N ILE A 263 -8.80 -4.57 -16.73
CA ILE A 263 -8.46 -5.83 -17.43
C ILE A 263 -9.36 -6.02 -18.66
N ARG A 264 -10.67 -5.80 -18.52
CA ARG A 264 -11.61 -5.89 -19.65
C ARG A 264 -11.34 -4.86 -20.74
N ASP A 265 -11.04 -3.63 -20.35
CA ASP A 265 -10.94 -2.50 -21.28
C ASP A 265 -9.56 -2.44 -21.98
N PHE A 266 -8.50 -2.94 -21.32
CA PHE A 266 -7.11 -2.82 -21.81
C PHE A 266 -6.36 -4.15 -21.98
N GLY A 267 -6.95 -5.29 -21.64
CA GLY A 267 -6.38 -6.60 -21.94
C GLY A 267 -6.27 -6.81 -23.45
N THR A 268 -5.08 -7.17 -23.93
CA THR A 268 -4.77 -7.31 -25.36
C THR A 268 -4.36 -8.74 -25.70
N GLY A 269 -5.25 -9.72 -25.51
CA GLY A 269 -4.98 -11.11 -25.88
C GLY A 269 -6.03 -12.11 -25.40
N GLU A 270 -5.89 -13.36 -25.84
CA GLU A 270 -6.62 -14.49 -25.27
C GLU A 270 -5.92 -14.92 -23.96
N VAL A 271 -6.10 -14.14 -22.90
CA VAL A 271 -5.65 -14.53 -21.55
C VAL A 271 -6.84 -15.19 -20.83
N PRO A 272 -6.65 -16.38 -20.23
CA PRO A 272 -7.66 -16.98 -19.38
C PRO A 272 -8.09 -16.00 -18.27
N ALA A 273 -9.40 -15.93 -18.01
CA ALA A 273 -9.96 -14.91 -17.11
C ALA A 273 -9.43 -15.04 -15.66
N ASP A 274 -9.05 -16.24 -15.27
CA ASP A 274 -8.49 -16.61 -13.96
C ASP A 274 -7.09 -16.03 -13.70
N VAL A 275 -6.34 -15.65 -14.74
CA VAL A 275 -4.97 -15.09 -14.61
C VAL A 275 -4.76 -13.75 -15.34
N ALA A 276 -5.84 -13.11 -15.80
CA ALA A 276 -5.73 -11.86 -16.57
C ALA A 276 -5.14 -10.66 -15.80
N TRP A 277 -5.07 -10.77 -14.47
CA TRP A 277 -4.47 -9.81 -13.54
C TRP A 277 -3.02 -10.12 -13.18
N ASP A 278 -2.48 -11.24 -13.64
CA ASP A 278 -1.11 -11.66 -13.31
C ASP A 278 -0.11 -10.88 -14.18
N PRO A 279 0.75 -10.04 -13.58
CA PRO A 279 1.74 -9.25 -14.31
C PRO A 279 2.86 -10.10 -14.95
N SER A 280 3.05 -11.35 -14.52
CA SER A 280 4.00 -12.29 -15.13
C SER A 280 3.51 -12.86 -16.47
N VAL A 281 2.20 -12.82 -16.72
CA VAL A 281 1.64 -13.11 -18.04
C VAL A 281 2.08 -12.00 -18.99
N LYS A 282 2.67 -12.38 -20.14
CA LYS A 282 3.31 -11.47 -21.11
C LYS A 282 2.60 -10.12 -21.17
N LYS A 283 3.29 -9.04 -20.79
CA LYS A 283 2.75 -7.66 -20.66
C LYS A 283 1.87 -7.18 -21.84
N GLN A 284 2.17 -7.64 -23.06
CA GLN A 284 1.36 -7.34 -24.25
C GLN A 284 -0.01 -8.05 -24.25
N ALA A 285 -0.32 -8.93 -23.32
CA ALA A 285 -1.54 -9.72 -23.27
C ALA A 285 -2.56 -9.20 -22.25
N THR A 286 -2.12 -8.49 -21.21
CA THR A 286 -2.94 -8.14 -20.02
C THR A 286 -3.17 -6.64 -19.81
N GLY A 287 -2.55 -5.76 -20.62
CA GLY A 287 -2.66 -4.30 -20.44
C GLY A 287 -2.06 -3.82 -19.10
N GLY A 288 -2.30 -2.55 -18.74
CA GLY A 288 -1.96 -2.04 -17.41
C GLY A 288 -3.03 -2.40 -16.38
N HIS A 289 -2.62 -2.70 -15.15
CA HIS A 289 -3.51 -3.11 -14.06
C HIS A 289 -2.81 -3.01 -12.68
N TYR A 290 -3.54 -3.22 -11.59
CA TYR A 290 -2.97 -3.32 -10.25
C TYR A 290 -2.21 -4.64 -10.08
N THR A 291 -0.98 -4.59 -9.58
CA THR A 291 -0.15 -5.77 -9.29
C THR A 291 -0.12 -6.14 -7.82
N ALA A 292 -0.43 -5.20 -6.94
CA ALA A 292 -0.32 -5.40 -5.51
C ALA A 292 -1.36 -4.62 -4.72
N PHE A 293 -1.82 -5.21 -3.63
CA PHE A 293 -2.58 -4.54 -2.59
C PHE A 293 -1.83 -4.61 -1.26
N ILE A 294 -1.64 -3.46 -0.61
CA ILE A 294 -0.93 -3.35 0.66
C ILE A 294 -1.83 -2.64 1.66
N SER A 295 -2.20 -3.35 2.72
CA SER A 295 -2.97 -2.79 3.83
C SER A 295 -2.12 -2.68 5.08
N TRP A 296 -2.12 -1.53 5.75
CA TRP A 296 -1.37 -1.34 6.97
C TRP A 296 -2.18 -0.60 8.05
N PRO A 297 -1.96 -0.95 9.33
CA PRO A 297 -2.53 -0.18 10.43
C PRO A 297 -1.95 1.22 10.53
N PHE A 298 -2.84 2.18 10.82
CA PHE A 298 -2.53 3.55 11.13
C PHE A 298 -1.59 3.66 12.34
N GLN A 299 -0.57 4.52 12.22
CA GLN A 299 0.37 4.82 13.30
C GLN A 299 0.03 6.19 13.91
N PRO A 300 -0.30 6.27 15.21
CA PRO A 300 -0.88 7.48 15.80
C PRO A 300 0.13 8.60 16.11
N ASP A 301 1.38 8.27 16.40
CA ASP A 301 2.27 9.23 17.05
C ASP A 301 2.52 10.45 16.17
N ASN A 302 2.64 11.62 16.78
CA ASN A 302 2.86 12.90 16.09
C ASN A 302 1.78 13.30 15.07
N THR A 303 0.64 12.61 15.02
CA THR A 303 -0.49 12.97 14.15
C THR A 303 -1.58 13.69 14.92
N ALA A 304 -2.45 14.42 14.22
CA ALA A 304 -3.65 15.00 14.83
C ALA A 304 -4.76 13.97 15.05
N LEU A 305 -4.83 12.95 14.18
CA LEU A 305 -5.78 11.84 14.30
C LEU A 305 -5.48 10.96 15.51
N GLY A 306 -4.22 10.71 15.82
CA GLY A 306 -3.78 9.93 16.99
C GLY A 306 -4.06 10.60 18.33
N ARG A 307 -4.46 11.88 18.35
CA ARG A 307 -4.89 12.59 19.58
C ARG A 307 -6.37 12.38 19.93
N LEU A 308 -7.12 11.68 19.08
CA LEU A 308 -8.50 11.32 19.38
C LEU A 308 -8.53 10.30 20.53
N ARG A 309 -9.64 10.26 21.27
CA ARG A 309 -9.81 9.30 22.36
C ARG A 309 -10.03 7.90 21.79
N GLU A 310 -9.35 6.91 22.37
CA GLU A 310 -9.53 5.51 22.02
C GLU A 310 -10.95 5.01 22.35
N TRP A 311 -11.36 3.98 21.64
CA TRP A 311 -12.62 3.26 21.82
C TRP A 311 -12.39 1.76 21.99
N PRO A 312 -13.04 1.11 22.99
CA PRO A 312 -13.86 1.71 24.04
C PRO A 312 -13.01 2.55 25.00
N ALA A 313 -13.60 3.49 25.77
CA ALA A 313 -12.80 4.22 26.75
C ALA A 313 -12.41 3.30 27.91
N GLU A 314 -11.30 3.59 28.58
CA GLU A 314 -10.91 2.86 29.80
C GLU A 314 -12.08 2.90 30.82
N GLY A 315 -12.58 1.71 31.18
CA GLY A 315 -13.71 1.55 32.10
C GLY A 315 -15.05 1.18 31.43
N ASP A 316 -15.18 1.26 30.11
CA ASP A 316 -16.40 0.90 29.34
C ASP A 316 -16.54 -0.64 29.14
N VAL A 317 -16.08 -1.44 30.10
CA VAL A 317 -16.00 -2.91 29.99
C VAL A 317 -17.32 -3.56 30.39
N GLU A 318 -18.40 -3.27 29.65
CA GLU A 318 -19.58 -4.14 29.63
C GLU A 318 -19.48 -5.11 28.45
N ALA A 319 -19.95 -6.35 28.66
CA ALA A 319 -19.85 -7.46 27.69
C ALA A 319 -20.48 -7.16 26.31
N HIS A 320 -21.31 -6.12 26.24
CA HIS A 320 -21.96 -5.57 25.04
C HIS A 320 -21.88 -4.04 25.02
N GLY A 321 -20.69 -3.48 25.21
CA GLY A 321 -20.46 -2.03 25.07
C GLY A 321 -21.00 -1.47 23.75
N PRO A 322 -21.25 -0.14 23.67
CA PRO A 322 -21.82 0.48 22.48
C PRO A 322 -21.00 0.16 21.23
N ALA A 323 -21.70 0.01 20.09
CA ALA A 323 -21.05 -0.20 18.80
C ALA A 323 -20.06 0.92 18.51
N PHE A 324 -18.89 0.59 17.96
CA PHE A 324 -17.92 1.60 17.56
C PHE A 324 -18.58 2.59 16.58
N PRO A 325 -18.46 3.92 16.77
CA PRO A 325 -19.09 4.90 15.90
C PRO A 325 -18.81 4.69 14.41
N GLY A 326 -17.60 4.24 14.07
CA GLY A 326 -17.23 3.90 12.69
C GLY A 326 -18.07 2.74 12.12
N ASP A 327 -18.34 1.69 12.89
CA ASP A 327 -19.17 0.57 12.43
C ASP A 327 -20.64 0.95 12.24
N VAL A 328 -21.15 1.92 13.00
CA VAL A 328 -22.51 2.46 12.81
C VAL A 328 -22.62 3.25 11.50
N VAL A 329 -21.60 4.06 11.21
CA VAL A 329 -21.54 4.91 10.01
C VAL A 329 -21.26 4.10 8.76
N ALA A 330 -20.37 3.11 8.83
CA ALA A 330 -19.87 2.38 7.68
C ALA A 330 -20.99 1.62 6.93
N LYS A 331 -20.91 1.64 5.60
CA LYS A 331 -21.82 0.93 4.68
C LYS A 331 -21.01 0.32 3.53
N LEU A 332 -21.41 -0.86 3.07
CA LEU A 332 -20.71 -1.60 2.01
C LEU A 332 -20.71 -0.87 0.66
N ASP A 333 -21.69 -0.01 0.43
CA ASP A 333 -21.84 0.84 -0.76
C ASP A 333 -21.20 2.24 -0.58
N GLY A 334 -20.62 2.54 0.59
CA GLY A 334 -20.04 3.84 0.90
C GLY A 334 -21.07 4.95 1.17
N SER A 335 -22.37 4.64 1.27
CA SER A 335 -23.44 5.62 1.52
C SER A 335 -23.47 6.16 2.96
N GLY A 336 -22.63 5.62 3.84
CA GLY A 336 -22.49 6.04 5.23
C GLY A 336 -22.27 7.54 5.37
N THR A 337 -22.99 8.18 6.28
CA THR A 337 -22.84 9.61 6.57
C THR A 337 -22.39 9.82 8.01
N LYS A 338 -21.56 10.85 8.21
CA LYS A 338 -21.04 11.22 9.54
C LYS A 338 -22.15 11.55 10.57
N ASP A 339 -23.35 11.86 10.10
CA ASP A 339 -24.48 12.27 10.94
C ASP A 339 -25.20 11.06 11.58
N LEU A 340 -24.86 9.83 11.17
CA LEU A 340 -25.42 8.60 11.75
C LEU A 340 -24.92 8.34 13.18
N HIS A 341 -23.82 8.94 13.61
CA HIS A 341 -23.33 8.81 14.98
C HIS A 341 -22.57 10.05 15.46
N PRO A 342 -22.94 10.68 16.60
CA PRO A 342 -22.37 11.95 17.05
C PRO A 342 -20.87 11.88 17.40
N GLU A 343 -20.39 10.71 17.84
CA GLU A 343 -18.98 10.47 18.17
C GLU A 343 -18.11 10.07 16.95
N PHE A 344 -18.69 9.96 15.74
CA PHE A 344 -17.92 9.58 14.55
C PHE A 344 -16.86 10.63 14.18
N GLY A 345 -15.63 10.17 13.96
CA GLY A 345 -14.46 11.02 13.75
C GLY A 345 -13.97 11.75 15.01
N ARG A 346 -14.48 11.38 16.20
CA ARG A 346 -13.99 11.84 17.51
C ARG A 346 -13.38 10.72 18.35
N ARG A 347 -13.58 9.48 17.92
CA ARG A 347 -13.13 8.24 18.55
C ARG A 347 -12.29 7.43 17.60
N LEU A 348 -11.30 6.74 18.15
CA LEU A 348 -10.30 5.98 17.41
C LEU A 348 -10.32 4.53 17.86
N ARG A 349 -10.26 3.58 16.92
CA ARG A 349 -10.08 2.16 17.23
C ARG A 349 -8.85 1.63 16.52
N TYR A 350 -7.78 1.41 17.28
CA TYR A 350 -6.53 0.88 16.76
C TYR A 350 -6.67 -0.57 16.27
N ALA A 351 -5.90 -0.91 15.25
CA ALA A 351 -5.76 -2.28 14.79
C ALA A 351 -4.45 -2.88 15.31
N GLY A 352 -4.55 -3.82 16.25
CA GLY A 352 -3.43 -4.65 16.69
C GLY A 352 -3.12 -5.80 15.72
N ALA A 353 -2.18 -6.68 16.09
CA ALA A 353 -1.73 -7.79 15.26
C ALA A 353 -2.87 -8.71 14.76
N THR A 354 -3.81 -9.07 15.63
CA THR A 354 -4.96 -9.92 15.27
C THR A 354 -5.84 -9.27 14.21
N GLU A 355 -6.15 -7.98 14.36
CA GLU A 355 -7.00 -7.24 13.43
C GLU A 355 -6.30 -7.00 12.09
N TYR A 356 -4.98 -6.81 12.13
CA TYR A 356 -4.14 -6.75 10.94
C TYR A 356 -4.14 -8.05 10.14
N LEU A 357 -3.81 -9.18 10.79
CA LEU A 357 -3.76 -10.48 10.13
C LEU A 357 -5.13 -10.88 9.57
N ARG A 358 -6.21 -10.52 10.28
CA ARG A 358 -7.57 -10.69 9.81
C ARG A 358 -7.85 -9.86 8.55
N THR A 359 -7.51 -8.58 8.57
CA THR A 359 -7.70 -7.70 7.41
C THR A 359 -6.91 -8.21 6.21
N GLN A 360 -5.65 -8.61 6.40
CA GLN A 360 -4.80 -9.15 5.35
C GLN A 360 -5.34 -10.46 4.75
N ALA A 361 -5.75 -11.41 5.59
CA ALA A 361 -6.32 -12.67 5.13
C ALA A 361 -7.62 -12.43 4.36
N THR A 362 -8.50 -11.56 4.86
CA THR A 362 -9.70 -11.15 4.13
C THR A 362 -9.34 -10.49 2.80
N SER A 363 -8.31 -9.63 2.73
CA SER A 363 -7.87 -9.03 1.48
C SER A 363 -7.46 -10.08 0.44
N ARG A 364 -6.69 -11.11 0.82
CA ARG A 364 -6.32 -12.21 -0.10
C ARG A 364 -7.54 -13.00 -0.60
N LEU A 365 -8.51 -13.27 0.27
CA LEU A 365 -9.71 -14.03 -0.10
C LEU A 365 -10.73 -13.19 -0.90
N PHE A 366 -10.76 -11.88 -0.68
CA PHE A 366 -11.73 -10.98 -1.30
C PHE A 366 -11.23 -10.38 -2.62
N MET A 367 -9.94 -10.05 -2.71
CA MET A 367 -9.31 -9.43 -3.88
C MET A 367 -8.77 -10.51 -4.83
N ASP A 368 -9.67 -11.30 -5.42
CA ASP A 368 -9.32 -12.44 -6.29
C ASP A 368 -8.54 -12.06 -7.56
N ASN A 369 -8.61 -10.79 -7.95
CA ASN A 369 -8.02 -10.23 -9.18
C ASN A 369 -6.82 -9.30 -8.91
N ILE A 370 -6.19 -9.41 -7.73
CA ILE A 370 -4.95 -8.70 -7.40
C ILE A 370 -3.85 -9.72 -7.16
N TYR A 371 -2.72 -9.55 -7.86
CA TYR A 371 -1.67 -10.56 -7.83
C TYR A 371 -1.05 -10.73 -6.45
N SER A 372 -0.47 -9.66 -5.94
CA SER A 372 0.29 -9.71 -4.71
C SER A 372 -0.45 -9.08 -3.54
N ILE A 373 -0.34 -9.70 -2.38
CA ILE A 373 -0.70 -9.12 -1.09
C ILE A 373 0.58 -8.93 -0.29
N GLY A 374 0.87 -7.67 0.05
CA GLY A 374 2.06 -7.30 0.80
C GLY A 374 1.89 -7.50 2.31
N SER A 375 2.98 -7.89 2.98
CA SER A 375 3.07 -7.94 4.44
C SER A 375 3.64 -6.64 5.03
N SER A 376 2.84 -5.98 5.84
CA SER A 376 3.13 -4.68 6.48
C SER A 376 3.96 -4.83 7.75
N TRP A 377 5.15 -5.44 7.64
CA TRP A 377 6.08 -5.55 8.76
C TRP A 377 6.58 -4.17 9.25
N VAL A 378 6.57 -3.15 8.39
CA VAL A 378 7.01 -1.77 8.72
C VAL A 378 6.14 -1.16 9.83
N THR A 379 4.85 -1.46 9.85
CA THR A 379 3.93 -0.94 10.88
C THR A 379 3.71 -1.92 12.03
N MET A 380 3.78 -3.23 11.76
CA MET A 380 3.44 -4.26 12.74
C MET A 380 4.64 -4.94 13.41
N GLY A 381 5.84 -4.67 12.90
CA GLY A 381 7.07 -5.31 13.31
C GLY A 381 7.39 -6.59 12.54
N PRO A 382 8.67 -7.02 12.56
CA PRO A 382 9.18 -8.12 11.74
C PRO A 382 8.44 -9.45 11.93
N HIS A 383 8.16 -9.84 13.18
CA HIS A 383 7.53 -11.13 13.47
C HIS A 383 6.05 -11.19 13.08
N VAL A 384 5.31 -10.10 13.22
CA VAL A 384 3.92 -10.06 12.71
C VAL A 384 3.93 -10.10 11.19
N GLY A 385 4.90 -9.41 10.56
CA GLY A 385 5.15 -9.50 9.12
C GLY A 385 5.42 -10.92 8.64
N GLN A 386 6.29 -11.64 9.35
CA GLN A 386 6.62 -13.04 9.11
C GLN A 386 5.39 -13.95 9.22
N VAL A 387 4.58 -13.78 10.28
CA VAL A 387 3.31 -14.51 10.43
C VAL A 387 2.36 -14.19 9.29
N GLY A 388 2.36 -12.96 8.77
CA GLY A 388 1.56 -12.54 7.62
C GLY A 388 1.73 -13.40 6.36
N LEU A 389 2.88 -14.08 6.20
CA LEU A 389 3.11 -15.03 5.09
C LEU A 389 2.14 -16.23 5.11
N TYR A 390 1.55 -16.54 6.27
CA TYR A 390 0.53 -17.56 6.47
C TYR A 390 -0.90 -16.99 6.53
N TYR A 391 -1.06 -15.69 6.27
CA TYR A 391 -2.34 -14.98 6.25
C TYR A 391 -2.58 -14.32 4.88
N GLY A 392 -2.08 -14.96 3.82
CA GLY A 392 -2.35 -14.59 2.44
C GLY A 392 -1.29 -13.69 1.77
N ALA A 393 -0.27 -13.25 2.50
CA ALA A 393 0.83 -12.50 1.92
C ALA A 393 1.80 -13.42 1.15
N ASN A 394 2.21 -13.00 -0.03
CA ASN A 394 3.29 -13.62 -0.80
C ASN A 394 4.60 -12.82 -0.74
N ASP A 395 4.53 -11.58 -0.28
CA ASP A 395 5.60 -10.60 -0.37
C ASP A 395 5.85 -9.87 0.96
N MET A 396 7.11 -9.77 1.36
CA MET A 396 7.56 -9.02 2.53
C MET A 396 7.88 -7.56 2.20
N GLY A 397 7.75 -7.10 0.95
CA GLY A 397 8.02 -5.73 0.54
C GLY A 397 9.50 -5.32 0.59
N SER A 398 9.70 -4.10 1.08
CA SER A 398 10.94 -3.31 1.17
C SER A 398 12.12 -3.91 1.95
N VAL A 399 13.35 -4.03 1.44
CA VAL A 399 14.50 -3.64 2.25
C VAL A 399 14.38 -2.14 2.55
N MET A 400 14.47 -1.75 3.82
CA MET A 400 14.22 -0.36 4.20
C MET A 400 15.53 0.38 4.46
N MET A 401 16.14 0.93 3.40
CA MET A 401 17.33 1.79 3.54
C MET A 401 17.02 3.14 4.20
N GLU A 402 15.83 3.67 3.91
CA GLU A 402 15.32 4.96 4.35
C GLU A 402 13.80 4.89 4.52
N GLU A 403 13.28 5.48 5.60
CA GLU A 403 11.83 5.63 5.82
C GLU A 403 11.61 6.94 6.60
N ASN A 404 10.95 7.90 5.97
CA ASN A 404 10.67 9.20 6.60
C ASN A 404 9.20 9.39 7.02
N VAL A 405 8.25 8.66 6.42
CA VAL A 405 6.82 8.91 6.60
C VAL A 405 6.29 8.21 7.84
N VAL A 406 6.43 6.89 7.94
CA VAL A 406 6.01 6.08 9.09
C VAL A 406 6.90 6.38 10.31
N SER A 407 8.18 6.67 10.12
CA SER A 407 9.12 7.10 11.17
C SER A 407 8.75 8.45 11.76
N SER A 408 8.20 9.36 10.94
CA SER A 408 7.62 10.60 11.48
C SER A 408 6.41 10.32 12.37
N ALA A 409 5.71 9.21 12.13
CA ALA A 409 4.58 8.72 12.93
C ALA A 409 4.97 7.74 14.06
N GLY A 410 6.26 7.68 14.43
CA GLY A 410 6.75 6.98 15.63
C GLY A 410 7.29 5.56 15.41
N THR A 411 7.07 4.96 14.25
CA THR A 411 7.45 3.54 14.00
C THR A 411 8.76 3.45 13.23
N THR A 412 9.72 2.68 13.73
CA THR A 412 11.11 2.74 13.25
C THR A 412 11.74 1.39 12.95
N TYR A 413 10.92 0.42 12.50
CA TYR A 413 11.44 -0.86 12.03
C TYR A 413 12.23 -0.65 10.74
N CYS A 414 13.45 -1.18 10.72
CA CYS A 414 14.32 -1.21 9.55
C CYS A 414 14.82 -2.65 9.41
N LEU A 415 14.61 -3.25 8.24
CA LEU A 415 15.10 -4.58 7.91
C LEU A 415 15.99 -4.48 6.68
N ASP A 416 17.18 -5.07 6.80
CA ASP A 416 18.05 -5.32 5.67
C ASP A 416 17.70 -6.64 4.98
N GLU A 417 18.36 -6.90 3.86
CA GLU A 417 18.15 -8.10 3.05
C GLU A 417 18.36 -9.39 3.84
N ALA A 418 19.39 -9.45 4.69
CA ALA A 418 19.69 -10.64 5.47
C ALA A 418 18.56 -10.95 6.46
N VAL A 419 18.03 -9.93 7.15
CA VAL A 419 16.90 -10.13 8.08
C VAL A 419 15.64 -10.57 7.34
N LEU A 420 15.33 -9.98 6.18
CA LEU A 420 14.17 -10.41 5.37
C LEU A 420 14.30 -11.86 4.90
N CYS A 421 15.47 -12.24 4.36
CA CYS A 421 15.74 -13.61 3.96
C CYS A 421 15.59 -14.58 5.14
N ARG A 422 16.10 -14.21 6.32
CA ARG A 422 15.96 -15.01 7.53
C ARG A 422 14.51 -15.19 7.92
N LEU A 423 13.72 -14.11 7.96
CA LEU A 423 12.30 -14.19 8.35
C LEU A 423 11.51 -15.09 7.40
N ILE A 424 11.74 -14.96 6.09
CA ILE A 424 11.10 -15.81 5.08
C ILE A 424 11.52 -17.28 5.28
N ARG A 425 12.80 -17.56 5.51
CA ARG A 425 13.32 -18.91 5.72
C ARG A 425 12.85 -19.55 7.01
N ASP A 426 12.89 -18.82 8.11
CA ASP A 426 12.39 -19.26 9.42
C ASP A 426 10.88 -19.51 9.38
N ALA A 427 10.16 -18.86 8.45
CA ALA A 427 8.76 -19.15 8.14
C ALA A 427 8.59 -20.38 7.24
N GLY A 428 9.63 -21.08 6.81
CA GLY A 428 9.56 -22.31 6.03
C GLY A 428 9.48 -22.13 4.50
N PHE A 429 9.78 -20.93 3.99
CA PHE A 429 9.80 -20.63 2.55
C PHE A 429 11.22 -20.36 2.06
N VAL A 430 11.40 -20.37 0.74
CA VAL A 430 12.65 -19.94 0.09
C VAL A 430 12.56 -18.44 -0.22
N PRO A 431 13.47 -17.60 0.30
CA PRO A 431 13.49 -16.18 -0.02
C PRO A 431 13.86 -15.95 -1.49
N ALA A 432 13.16 -15.03 -2.14
CA ALA A 432 13.44 -14.64 -3.51
C ALA A 432 13.36 -13.11 -3.69
N GLN A 433 14.39 -12.52 -4.28
CA GLN A 433 14.38 -11.13 -4.71
C GLN A 433 13.53 -11.02 -5.99
N ARG A 434 12.61 -10.05 -6.04
CA ARG A 434 11.78 -9.76 -7.20
C ARG A 434 11.98 -8.34 -7.76
N ASN A 435 11.46 -8.10 -8.96
CA ASN A 435 11.25 -6.74 -9.50
C ASN A 435 9.83 -6.18 -9.19
N ASN A 436 9.46 -5.02 -9.76
CA ASN A 436 8.15 -4.37 -9.55
C ASN A 436 6.96 -5.16 -10.12
N VAL A 437 7.22 -6.00 -11.14
CA VAL A 437 6.21 -6.82 -11.82
C VAL A 437 6.21 -8.27 -11.31
N TYR A 438 6.89 -8.51 -10.19
CA TYR A 438 6.97 -9.79 -9.51
C TYR A 438 7.73 -10.91 -10.24
N ASP A 439 8.54 -10.59 -11.25
CA ASP A 439 9.51 -11.56 -11.75
C ASP A 439 10.59 -11.80 -10.69
N ILE A 440 10.94 -13.06 -10.47
CA ILE A 440 12.04 -13.44 -9.59
C ILE A 440 13.36 -13.12 -10.29
N LEU A 441 14.17 -12.29 -9.65
CA LEU A 441 15.52 -11.94 -10.07
C LEU A 441 16.56 -12.92 -9.50
N THR A 442 16.43 -13.22 -8.21
CA THR A 442 17.38 -14.07 -7.48
C THR A 442 16.63 -14.98 -6.50
N VAL A 443 16.98 -16.26 -6.47
CA VAL A 443 16.50 -17.23 -5.47
C VAL A 443 17.61 -17.50 -4.45
N HIS A 444 17.27 -17.52 -3.17
CA HIS A 444 18.21 -17.72 -2.07
C HIS A 444 18.03 -19.09 -1.41
N ASP A 445 18.28 -20.18 -2.15
CA ASP A 445 18.21 -21.57 -1.67
C ASP A 445 19.59 -22.19 -1.34
N GLY A 446 20.68 -21.54 -1.77
CA GLY A 446 22.05 -21.98 -1.54
C GLY A 446 22.75 -21.40 -0.30
N PRO A 447 23.96 -21.87 0.03
CA PRO A 447 24.73 -21.45 1.20
C PRO A 447 25.17 -19.97 1.16
N ASP A 448 25.19 -19.37 -0.02
CA ASP A 448 25.56 -17.96 -0.23
C ASP A 448 24.40 -16.98 0.03
N ALA A 449 23.23 -17.49 0.45
CA ALA A 449 22.08 -16.67 0.78
C ALA A 449 22.41 -15.58 1.82
N PRO A 450 21.86 -14.35 1.70
CA PRO A 450 22.18 -13.23 2.58
C PRO A 450 22.07 -13.54 4.07
N ASP A 451 21.04 -14.28 4.48
CA ASP A 451 20.82 -14.68 5.86
C ASP A 451 21.82 -15.74 6.35
N LEU A 452 22.25 -16.66 5.48
CA LEU A 452 23.19 -17.72 5.84
C LEU A 452 24.64 -17.25 5.95
N ARG A 453 24.95 -16.07 5.39
CA ARG A 453 26.27 -15.42 5.53
C ARG A 453 26.47 -14.76 6.91
N VAL A 454 25.39 -14.49 7.65
CA VAL A 454 25.47 -13.87 8.98
C VAL A 454 25.89 -14.93 10.01
N LYS A 455 27.10 -14.77 10.58
CA LYS A 455 27.68 -15.73 11.53
C LYS A 455 27.16 -15.56 12.96
N ASP A 456 26.88 -14.33 13.37
CA ASP A 456 26.35 -14.02 14.71
C ASP A 456 25.23 -12.98 14.61
N TRP A 457 24.00 -13.47 14.77
CA TRP A 457 22.81 -12.63 14.75
C TRP A 457 22.64 -11.75 15.99
N SER A 458 23.35 -12.05 17.09
CA SER A 458 23.33 -11.22 18.30
C SER A 458 24.07 -9.90 18.09
N GLU A 459 25.03 -9.87 17.14
CA GLU A 459 25.80 -8.69 16.75
C GLU A 459 25.23 -7.98 15.51
N HIS A 460 24.40 -8.66 14.71
CA HIS A 460 23.81 -8.08 13.50
C HIS A 460 22.83 -6.95 13.82
N ARG A 461 23.02 -5.78 13.21
CA ARG A 461 22.12 -4.64 13.31
C ARG A 461 21.89 -4.08 11.92
N ALA A 462 20.62 -3.97 11.51
CA ALA A 462 20.26 -3.26 10.30
C ALA A 462 20.69 -1.79 10.46
N GLN A 463 21.52 -1.30 9.54
CA GLN A 463 21.99 0.08 9.57
C GLN A 463 20.91 0.99 8.97
N ARG A 464 20.53 2.05 9.71
CA ARG A 464 19.77 3.16 9.12
C ARG A 464 20.74 4.02 8.35
N LEU A 465 20.48 4.23 7.06
CA LEU A 465 21.40 4.98 6.21
C LEU A 465 21.13 6.48 6.25
N HIS A 466 19.88 6.94 6.42
CA HIS A 466 19.56 8.37 6.39
C HIS A 466 18.24 8.75 7.09
N ILE A 467 18.17 9.96 7.66
CA ILE A 467 16.94 10.65 8.09
C ILE A 467 17.06 12.11 7.61
N GLU A 468 16.11 12.60 6.82
CA GLU A 468 16.24 13.93 6.17
C GLU A 468 16.16 15.13 7.12
N SER A 469 15.49 14.97 8.26
CA SER A 469 15.36 16.03 9.27
C SER A 469 15.86 15.53 10.62
N GLU A 470 16.94 16.11 11.16
CA GLU A 470 17.42 15.80 12.51
C GLU A 470 16.34 16.11 13.56
N LYS A 471 15.99 15.12 14.41
CA LYS A 471 15.27 15.41 15.66
C LYS A 471 16.24 16.06 16.63
N ARG A 472 16.11 17.36 16.92
CA ARG A 472 16.78 17.94 18.08
C ARG A 472 16.20 17.35 19.37
N VAL A 473 17.06 16.73 20.18
CA VAL A 473 16.80 16.50 21.60
C VAL A 473 16.52 17.87 22.22
N ALA A 474 15.32 18.07 22.76
CA ALA A 474 15.03 19.30 23.48
C ALA A 474 16.05 19.45 24.62
N GLN A 475 16.95 20.43 24.51
CA GLN A 475 17.75 20.84 25.65
C GLN A 475 16.78 21.40 26.69
N VAL A 476 16.57 20.65 27.76
CA VAL A 476 15.88 21.15 28.95
C VAL A 476 16.81 22.19 29.57
N THR A 477 16.60 23.45 29.23
CA THR A 477 17.20 24.55 29.97
C THR A 477 16.47 24.64 31.31
N ILE A 478 17.07 24.08 32.35
CA ILE A 478 16.62 24.33 33.72
C ILE A 478 16.95 25.81 33.99
N GLY A 479 15.91 26.66 34.01
CA GLY A 479 16.06 28.04 34.44
C GLY A 479 16.53 28.04 35.89
N ALA A 480 17.74 28.57 36.13
CA ALA A 480 18.17 28.93 37.46
C ALA A 480 17.24 30.03 37.99
N SER A 481 16.59 29.75 39.10
CA SER A 481 15.87 30.73 39.90
C SER A 481 16.88 31.66 40.57
N ASP A 482 16.80 32.96 40.28
CA ASP A 482 17.32 34.04 41.11
C ASP A 482 16.15 34.86 41.66
#